data_AF-A0AAV8XD70-F1
#
_entry.id   AF-A0AAV8XD70-F1
#
_cell.length_a   1.000
_cell.length_b   1.000
_cell.length_c   1.000
_cell.angle_alpha   90.00
_cell.angle_beta   90.00
_cell.angle_gamma   90.00
#
_symmetry.space_group_name_H-M   'P 1'
#
loop_
_entity.id
_entity.type
_entity.pdbx_description
1 polymer ?
#
loop_
_entity_poly.entity_id
_entity_poly.type
_entity_poly.pdbx_seq_one_letter_code
_entity_poly.pdbx_strand_id
1 'polypeptide(L)'
;MMQLSTMKSTRFVEPFAKEVDYWERTLSYISETLEMALMVQRQWLYLENIFYGEDIRKQLPKESEEFDEITEDWREITSRLYYAKTALKATHFKPPPYALNKLNKMNDKLDLLREL
;
A
#
# COMPACT_ATOMS: atom_id res chain seq x y z
N MET A 1 3.09 8.31 -16.63
CA MET A 1 3.47 7.14 -17.45
C MET A 1 3.54 7.47 -18.94
N MET A 2 2.51 8.10 -19.54
CA MET A 2 2.44 8.36 -20.99
C MET A 2 3.66 9.07 -21.60
N GLN A 3 4.24 10.07 -20.91
CA GLN A 3 5.42 10.80 -21.40
C GLN A 3 6.72 9.96 -21.41
N LEU A 4 6.89 9.02 -20.47
CA LEU A 4 8.05 8.11 -20.45
C LEU A 4 7.97 7.11 -21.61
N SER A 5 6.77 6.61 -21.90
CA SER A 5 6.51 5.75 -23.07
C SER A 5 6.82 6.47 -24.39
N THR A 6 6.55 7.78 -24.47
CA THR A 6 6.91 8.62 -25.63
C THR A 6 8.42 8.87 -25.74
N MET A 7 9.16 8.98 -24.64
CA MET A 7 10.63 9.13 -24.69
C MET A 7 11.30 7.85 -25.21
N LYS A 8 10.80 6.67 -24.81
CA LYS A 8 11.27 5.36 -25.29
C LYS A 8 11.08 5.12 -26.79
N SER A 9 10.14 5.81 -27.45
CA SER A 9 9.89 5.64 -28.89
C SER A 9 10.78 6.52 -29.78
N THR A 10 11.65 7.34 -29.20
CA THR A 10 12.57 8.22 -29.96
C THR A 10 13.96 7.60 -30.09
N ARG A 11 14.61 7.83 -31.25
CA ARG A 11 15.95 7.31 -31.58
C ARG A 11 17.08 7.85 -30.69
N PHE A 12 16.79 8.74 -29.75
CA PHE A 12 17.77 9.39 -28.87
C PHE A 12 17.84 8.77 -27.46
N VAL A 13 17.15 7.65 -27.22
CA VAL A 13 17.04 7.06 -25.87
C VAL A 13 18.25 6.20 -25.47
N GLU A 14 19.14 5.79 -26.39
CA GLU A 14 20.27 4.89 -26.10
C GLU A 14 21.14 5.33 -24.90
N PRO A 15 21.54 6.61 -24.75
CA PRO A 15 22.32 7.07 -23.60
C PRO A 15 21.54 7.08 -22.28
N PHE A 16 20.21 7.25 -22.34
CA PHE A 16 19.34 7.45 -21.18
C PHE A 16 18.44 6.24 -20.87
N ALA A 17 18.54 5.16 -21.65
CA ALA A 17 17.65 4.00 -21.55
C ALA A 17 17.62 3.39 -20.15
N LYS A 18 18.77 3.36 -19.47
CA LYS A 18 18.89 2.86 -18.09
C LYS A 18 18.17 3.75 -17.09
N GLU A 19 18.28 5.07 -17.24
CA GLU A 19 17.64 6.03 -16.35
C GLU A 19 16.13 6.07 -16.55
N VAL A 20 15.69 5.99 -17.81
CA VAL A 20 14.27 5.91 -18.17
C VAL A 20 13.65 4.62 -17.64
N ASP A 21 14.30 3.47 -17.80
CA ASP A 21 13.83 2.18 -17.26
C ASP A 21 13.79 2.19 -15.72
N TYR A 22 14.80 2.78 -15.09
CA TYR A 22 14.82 2.94 -13.63
C TYR A 22 13.63 3.76 -13.13
N TRP A 23 13.40 4.94 -13.72
CA TRP A 23 12.31 5.81 -13.29
C TRP A 23 10.94 5.24 -13.62
N GLU A 24 10.79 4.55 -14.74
CA GLU A 24 9.54 3.86 -15.07
C GLU A 24 9.20 2.81 -14.00
N ARG A 25 10.14 1.92 -13.66
CA ARG A 25 9.92 0.90 -12.61
C ARG A 25 9.64 1.54 -11.25
N THR A 26 10.41 2.57 -10.90
CA THR A 26 10.27 3.29 -9.63
C THR A 26 8.90 3.93 -9.51
N LEU A 27 8.44 4.61 -10.57
CA LEU A 27 7.14 5.30 -10.57
C LEU A 27 5.97 4.31 -10.63
N SER A 28 6.09 3.22 -11.38
CA SER A 28 5.07 2.15 -11.38
C SER A 28 4.91 1.56 -9.99
N TYR A 29 6.02 1.21 -9.33
CA TYR A 29 5.96 0.68 -7.96
C TYR A 29 5.38 1.69 -6.95
N ILE A 30 5.70 2.99 -7.10
CA ILE A 30 5.09 4.04 -6.28
C ILE A 30 3.56 4.07 -6.49
N SER A 31 3.11 4.05 -7.74
CA SER A 31 1.68 4.09 -8.08
C SER A 31 0.94 2.89 -7.48
N GLU A 32 1.44 1.68 -7.75
CA GLU A 32 0.84 0.44 -7.24
C GLU A 32 0.78 0.41 -5.71
N THR A 33 1.85 0.85 -5.03
CA THR A 33 1.91 0.90 -3.57
C THR A 33 0.87 1.88 -3.00
N LEU A 34 0.72 3.06 -3.61
CA LEU A 34 -0.25 4.07 -3.15
C LEU A 34 -1.70 3.65 -3.43
N GLU A 35 -1.96 3.04 -4.58
CA GLU A 35 -3.28 2.49 -4.93
C GLU A 35 -3.71 1.40 -3.94
N MET A 36 -2.79 0.48 -3.62
CA MET A 36 -3.04 -0.56 -2.62
C MET A 36 -3.22 0.02 -1.21
N ALA A 37 -2.43 1.03 -0.82
CA ALA A 37 -2.60 1.72 0.46
C ALA A 37 -4.00 2.35 0.58
N LEU A 38 -4.50 2.98 -0.48
CA LEU A 38 -5.85 3.53 -0.50
C LEU A 38 -6.93 2.43 -0.44
N MET A 39 -6.67 1.26 -1.01
CA MET A 39 -7.58 0.11 -0.92
C MET A 39 -7.67 -0.41 0.53
N VAL A 40 -6.53 -0.67 1.16
CA VAL A 40 -6.42 -1.04 2.58
C VAL A 40 -7.12 -0.01 3.46
N GLN A 41 -6.90 1.29 3.23
CA GLN A 41 -7.54 2.34 4.01
C GLN A 41 -9.07 2.27 3.96
N ARG A 42 -9.65 2.08 2.75
CA ARG A 42 -11.10 1.99 2.60
C ARG A 42 -11.69 0.78 3.32
N GLN A 43 -11.04 -0.37 3.21
CA GLN A 43 -11.49 -1.60 3.87
C GLN A 43 -11.36 -1.49 5.39
N TRP A 44 -10.21 -0.98 5.86
CA TRP A 44 -9.97 -0.77 7.27
C TRP A 44 -10.99 0.20 7.90
N LEU A 45 -11.30 1.33 7.25
CA LEU A 45 -12.34 2.26 7.74
C LEU A 45 -13.72 1.61 7.82
N TYR A 46 -14.07 0.73 6.88
CA TYR A 46 -15.33 -0.01 6.94
C TYR A 46 -15.38 -0.93 8.16
N LEU A 47 -14.32 -1.72 8.39
CA LEU A 47 -14.23 -2.65 9.52
C LEU A 47 -14.07 -1.93 10.86
N GLU A 48 -13.39 -0.78 10.92
CA GLU A 48 -13.25 0.03 12.14
C GLU A 48 -14.62 0.43 12.68
N ASN A 49 -15.55 0.85 11.81
CA ASN A 49 -16.91 1.20 12.22
C ASN A 49 -17.67 0.01 12.82
N ILE A 50 -17.39 -1.22 12.37
CA ILE A 50 -18.02 -2.44 12.88
C ILE A 50 -17.37 -2.80 14.23
N PHE A 51 -16.05 -3.01 14.26
CA PHE A 51 -15.31 -3.43 15.44
C PHE A 51 -15.22 -2.35 16.54
N TYR A 52 -15.69 -1.13 16.30
CA TYR A 52 -15.85 -0.12 17.35
C TYR A 52 -16.87 -0.54 18.41
N GLY A 53 -17.86 -1.38 18.08
CA GLY A 53 -18.88 -1.84 19.02
C GLY A 53 -18.37 -2.90 20.01
N GLU A 54 -18.49 -2.69 21.31
CA GLU A 54 -18.06 -3.68 22.31
C GLU A 54 -18.80 -5.03 22.19
N ASP A 55 -20.07 -5.02 21.78
CA ASP A 55 -20.89 -6.22 21.68
C ASP A 55 -20.41 -7.15 20.57
N ILE A 56 -20.07 -6.61 19.39
CA ILE A 56 -19.53 -7.42 18.28
C ILE A 56 -18.16 -7.99 18.65
N ARG A 57 -17.34 -7.24 19.40
CA ARG A 57 -16.03 -7.75 19.85
C ARG A 57 -16.15 -8.91 20.84
N LYS A 58 -17.19 -8.93 21.67
CA LYS A 58 -17.48 -10.07 22.56
C LYS A 58 -17.99 -11.29 21.79
N GLN A 59 -18.70 -11.06 20.67
CA GLN A 59 -19.21 -12.13 19.81
C GLN A 59 -18.11 -12.73 18.92
N LEU A 60 -17.19 -11.90 18.43
CA LEU A 60 -16.11 -12.24 17.50
C LEU A 60 -14.73 -11.86 18.08
N PRO A 61 -14.30 -12.50 19.19
CA PRO A 61 -13.08 -12.10 19.89
C PRO A 61 -11.81 -12.36 19.08
N LYS A 62 -11.79 -13.42 18.26
CA LYS A 62 -10.61 -13.77 17.45
C LYS A 62 -10.42 -12.78 16.30
N GLU A 63 -11.52 -12.49 15.60
CA GLU A 63 -11.57 -11.55 14.49
C GLU A 63 -11.23 -10.13 14.97
N SER A 64 -11.64 -9.78 16.19
CA SER A 64 -11.28 -8.52 16.82
C SER A 64 -9.77 -8.42 17.09
N GLU A 65 -9.15 -9.49 17.59
CA GLU A 65 -7.70 -9.55 17.80
C GLU A 65 -6.95 -9.44 16.47
N GLU A 66 -7.40 -10.16 15.43
CA GLU A 66 -6.83 -10.05 14.09
C GLU A 66 -6.98 -8.62 13.50
N PHE A 67 -8.13 -7.97 13.70
CA PHE A 67 -8.34 -6.59 13.28
C PHE A 67 -7.44 -5.60 14.02
N ASP A 68 -7.19 -5.81 15.32
CA ASP A 68 -6.28 -4.98 16.11
C ASP A 68 -4.84 -5.11 15.59
N GLU A 69 -4.38 -6.32 15.29
CA GLU A 69 -3.04 -6.55 14.70
C GLU A 69 -2.87 -5.81 13.36
N ILE A 70 -3.88 -5.91 12.48
CA ILE A 70 -3.86 -5.20 11.19
C ILE A 70 -3.88 -3.68 11.42
N THR A 71 -4.61 -3.21 12.43
CA THR A 71 -4.68 -1.78 12.77
C THR A 71 -3.33 -1.25 13.27
N GLU A 72 -2.59 -2.03 14.05
CA GLU A 72 -1.24 -1.67 14.48
C GLU A 72 -0.29 -1.57 13.28
N ASP A 73 -0.28 -2.58 12.41
CA ASP A 73 0.48 -2.58 11.15
C ASP A 73 0.13 -1.37 10.27
N TRP A 74 -1.16 -1.04 10.16
CA TRP A 74 -1.65 0.09 9.37
C TRP A 74 -1.20 1.43 9.93
N ARG A 75 -1.23 1.60 11.24
CA ARG A 75 -0.72 2.81 11.92
C ARG A 75 0.78 2.98 11.70
N GLU A 76 1.56 1.90 11.75
CA GLU A 76 2.99 1.96 11.46
C GLU A 76 3.25 2.46 10.03
N ILE A 77 2.56 1.87 9.04
CA ILE A 77 2.74 2.25 7.63
C ILE A 77 2.31 3.70 7.39
N THR A 78 1.11 4.09 7.83
CA THR A 78 0.58 5.44 7.63
C THR A 78 1.43 6.51 8.31
N SER A 79 1.96 6.23 9.50
CA SER A 79 2.93 7.10 10.18
C SER A 79 4.18 7.30 9.33
N ARG A 80 4.77 6.22 8.80
CA ARG A 80 5.93 6.32 7.89
C ARG A 80 5.61 7.12 6.63
N LEU A 81 4.43 6.91 6.03
CA LEU A 81 3.97 7.67 4.87
C LEU A 81 3.84 9.17 5.20
N TYR A 82 3.28 9.51 6.36
CA TYR A 82 3.10 10.89 6.81
C TYR A 82 4.44 11.63 7.01
N TYR A 83 5.42 10.98 7.64
CA TYR A 83 6.74 11.58 7.86
C TYR A 83 7.63 11.60 6.62
N ALA A 84 7.29 10.82 5.59
CA ALA A 84 8.04 10.79 4.35
C ALA A 84 7.82 12.09 3.55
N LYS A 85 8.89 12.86 3.36
CA LYS A 85 8.86 14.10 2.57
C LYS A 85 8.58 13.90 1.07
N THR A 86 8.70 12.67 0.56
CA THR A 86 8.48 12.32 -0.85
C THR A 86 7.87 10.94 -0.99
N ALA A 87 7.05 10.73 -2.02
CA ALA A 87 6.44 9.43 -2.33
C ALA A 87 7.48 8.30 -2.53
N LEU A 88 8.66 8.65 -3.07
CA LEU A 88 9.78 7.72 -3.18
C LEU A 88 10.21 7.18 -1.81
N LYS A 89 10.47 8.07 -0.84
CA LYS A 89 10.84 7.66 0.53
C LYS A 89 9.71 6.93 1.23
N ALA A 90 8.47 7.34 0.97
CA ALA A 90 7.26 6.78 1.55
C ALA A 90 7.04 5.31 1.14
N THR A 91 7.39 4.94 -0.10
CA THR A 91 7.18 3.60 -0.66
C THR A 91 8.42 2.71 -0.63
N HIS A 92 9.61 3.32 -0.56
CA HIS A 92 10.93 2.63 -0.57
C HIS A 92 11.64 2.69 0.80
N PHE A 93 10.90 2.78 1.91
CA PHE A 93 11.50 2.71 3.26
C PHE A 93 12.20 1.37 3.54
N LYS A 94 11.88 0.33 2.74
CA LYS A 94 12.63 -0.92 2.57
C LYS A 94 12.72 -1.24 1.07
N PRO A 95 13.66 -2.11 0.64
CA PRO A 95 13.79 -2.49 -0.76
C PRO A 95 12.46 -2.98 -1.36
N PRO A 96 12.04 -2.47 -2.54
CA PRO A 96 10.88 -3.00 -3.25
C PRO A 96 10.98 -4.52 -3.49
N PRO A 97 9.86 -5.26 -3.46
CA PRO A 97 8.49 -4.80 -3.30
C PRO A 97 7.96 -4.88 -1.84
N TYR A 98 8.79 -4.62 -0.82
CA TYR A 98 8.40 -4.82 0.59
C TYR A 98 7.10 -4.12 0.98
N ALA A 99 6.97 -2.82 0.69
CA ALA A 99 5.81 -2.03 1.13
C ALA A 99 4.53 -2.52 0.47
N LEU A 100 4.56 -2.73 -0.85
CA LEU A 100 3.46 -3.30 -1.61
C LEU A 100 3.07 -4.70 -1.10
N ASN A 101 4.03 -5.58 -0.85
CA ASN A 101 3.76 -6.92 -0.32
C ASN A 101 3.13 -6.89 1.07
N LYS A 102 3.55 -5.97 1.95
CA LYS A 102 2.93 -5.82 3.27
C LYS A 102 1.50 -5.33 3.14
N LEU A 103 1.24 -4.35 2.28
CA LEU A 103 -0.11 -3.83 2.02
C LEU A 103 -1.03 -4.89 1.38
N ASN A 104 -0.55 -5.67 0.41
CA ASN A 104 -1.30 -6.79 -0.17
C ASN A 104 -1.72 -7.79 0.90
N LYS A 105 -0.78 -8.21 1.77
CA LYS A 105 -1.11 -9.13 2.89
C LYS A 105 -2.14 -8.55 3.85
N MET A 106 -2.09 -7.24 4.11
CA MET A 106 -3.11 -6.58 4.93
C MET A 106 -4.47 -6.58 4.22
N ASN A 107 -4.49 -6.29 2.92
CA ASN A 107 -5.71 -6.33 2.12
C ASN A 107 -6.34 -7.74 2.14
N ASP A 108 -5.55 -8.79 1.93
CA ASP A 108 -6.04 -10.17 1.97
C ASP A 108 -6.67 -10.51 3.33
N LYS A 109 -6.04 -10.10 4.43
CA LYS A 109 -6.59 -10.30 5.78
C LYS A 109 -7.88 -9.50 6.00
N LEU A 110 -7.93 -8.26 5.54
CA LEU A 110 -9.12 -7.42 5.66
C LEU A 110 -10.29 -7.96 4.83
N ASP A 111 -10.01 -8.52 3.65
CA ASP A 111 -11.02 -9.18 2.82
C ASP A 111 -11.62 -10.40 3.53
N LEU A 112 -10.80 -11.25 4.16
CA LEU A 112 -11.28 -12.39 4.96
C LEU A 112 -12.20 -11.95 6.10
N LEU A 113 -11.86 -10.86 6.80
CA LEU A 113 -12.69 -10.33 7.89
C LEU A 113 -14.02 -9.73 7.41
N ARG A 114 -14.12 -9.33 6.14
CA ARG A 114 -15.35 -8.76 5.56
C ARG A 114 -16.36 -9.81 5.09
N GLU A 115 -15.93 -11.06 4.93
CA GLU A 115 -16.78 -12.17 4.48
C GLU A 115 -17.55 -12.86 5.64
N LEU A 116 -17.32 -12.45 6.89
CA LEU A 116 -17.96 -12.95 8.10
C LEU A 116 -19.26 -12.22 8.43
#